data_AF-A0A3M0Y400-F1
#
_entry.id   AF-A0A3M0Y400-F1
#
_cell.length_a   1.000
_cell.length_b   1.000
_cell.length_c   1.000
_cell.angle_alpha   90.00
_cell.angle_beta   90.00
_cell.angle_gamma   90.00
#
_symmetry.space_group_name_H-M   'P 1'
#
loop_
_entity.id
_entity.type
_entity.pdbx_description
1 polymer ?
#
loop_
_entity_poly.entity_id
_entity_poly.type
_entity_poly.pdbx_seq_one_letter_code
_entity_poly.pdbx_strand_id
1 'polypeptide(L)'
;MSQGSRAATELAHQPRCRDQPRRGERCGRDRDSGPVKNNAAASAALHANTGCSRCCEGVHSMRWSSSALSPLSSAARLCAGIGRGPNDGDPLVAPITQSTTFTRTRVGSTPDHQYSRVSNPTVAALEAALGRLEDAPPAVCFATGLAAETALFLSLLKAGDHVVCGRSVYGGTTRLLQRLLPGFGVECAFVDSTDAARVADALEPTTKLVFIETPSNPTLELSDIAAIADIAHRAGARLAVDNTFLTPALQRPLDLGADVSLYSTTKFIEGHSVAMGGAVVSGDEDLLARLRFIRKCTGAIQTPFNAWLTINGLKTLPLRMAQQSRSAETVAKWLAKQEAVETVRYPGLRDAAEAALARRQHPDGAGAVVSFEVRGGIEAGKRFVEALTRCTLVEHVGSVETLITHPASMTHADVPANERAACGLTDGLLRLSVGLEPVASIIEDLAVGLQAIAPARTPAHSEAQPCPANR
;
A
#
# COMPACT_ATOMS: atom_id res chain seq x y z
N MET A 1 -57.26 -50.32 3.69
CA MET A 1 -57.21 -49.86 2.29
C MET A 1 -55.89 -49.11 2.09
N SER A 2 -54.99 -49.71 1.31
CA SER A 2 -53.85 -49.15 0.54
C SER A 2 -53.12 -47.90 1.09
N GLN A 3 -51.97 -48.02 1.77
CA GLN A 3 -50.57 -48.10 1.26
C GLN A 3 -50.08 -46.85 0.50
N GLY A 4 -48.88 -46.30 0.72
CA GLY A 4 -47.69 -46.71 1.50
C GLY A 4 -46.64 -45.60 1.42
N SER A 5 -45.34 -45.78 1.68
CA SER A 5 -44.57 -46.62 2.60
C SER A 5 -43.23 -45.88 2.76
N ARG A 6 -42.66 -45.92 3.97
CA ARG A 6 -41.38 -45.30 4.34
C ARG A 6 -40.18 -46.21 4.02
N ALA A 7 -39.03 -45.54 3.97
CA ALA A 7 -37.73 -45.95 4.50
C ALA A 7 -36.80 -46.91 3.72
N ALA A 8 -35.55 -46.49 3.75
CA ALA A 8 -34.28 -47.17 3.47
C ALA A 8 -34.13 -48.54 4.15
N THR A 9 -33.22 -49.41 3.67
CA THR A 9 -31.93 -49.77 4.33
C THR A 9 -31.07 -50.68 3.41
N GLU A 10 -29.76 -50.38 3.35
CA GLU A 10 -28.54 -51.24 3.32
C GLU A 10 -28.30 -52.49 2.43
N LEU A 11 -27.11 -52.44 1.80
CA LEU A 11 -26.01 -53.43 1.71
C LEU A 11 -26.27 -54.86 1.20
N ALA A 12 -25.56 -55.26 0.12
CA ALA A 12 -24.68 -56.44 0.09
C ALA A 12 -23.92 -56.64 -1.25
N HIS A 13 -22.61 -56.90 -1.10
CA HIS A 13 -21.70 -57.81 -1.83
C HIS A 13 -21.51 -57.88 -3.36
N GLN A 14 -20.21 -58.04 -3.69
CA GLN A 14 -19.49 -58.23 -4.96
C GLN A 14 -19.92 -59.46 -5.81
N PRO A 15 -19.35 -59.59 -7.03
CA PRO A 15 -18.40 -60.70 -7.22
C PRO A 15 -17.08 -60.37 -7.97
N ARG A 16 -16.11 -61.28 -7.79
CA ARG A 16 -14.72 -61.32 -8.31
C ARG A 16 -14.61 -61.92 -9.73
N CYS A 17 -13.51 -61.62 -10.44
CA CYS A 17 -12.58 -62.58 -11.10
C CYS A 17 -11.36 -61.82 -11.71
N ARG A 18 -10.11 -62.09 -11.27
CA ARG A 18 -9.00 -62.82 -11.96
C ARG A 18 -8.47 -62.10 -13.22
N ASP A 19 -7.19 -61.76 -13.41
CA ASP A 19 -5.96 -62.57 -13.34
C ASP A 19 -4.64 -61.75 -13.18
N GLN A 20 -3.54 -62.42 -12.83
CA GLN A 20 -2.17 -61.93 -12.52
C GLN A 20 -1.23 -61.98 -13.77
N PRO A 21 0.02 -61.42 -13.80
CA PRO A 21 1.14 -61.95 -13.02
C PRO A 21 2.23 -60.96 -12.50
N ARG A 22 3.15 -61.57 -11.74
CA ARG A 22 4.13 -61.07 -10.76
C ARG A 22 5.50 -60.65 -11.34
N ARG A 23 6.22 -59.79 -10.59
CA ARG A 23 7.67 -59.82 -10.28
C ARG A 23 7.86 -59.09 -8.93
N GLY A 24 8.60 -59.49 -7.90
CA GLY A 24 9.53 -60.60 -7.68
C GLY A 24 10.83 -60.07 -7.06
N GLU A 25 10.91 -59.86 -5.74
CA GLU A 25 12.18 -59.66 -5.03
C GLU A 25 12.21 -60.43 -3.70
N ARG A 26 13.31 -61.16 -3.48
CA ARG A 26 13.53 -62.14 -2.41
C ARG A 26 14.26 -61.50 -1.23
N CYS A 27 13.89 -61.96 -0.04
CA CYS A 27 14.57 -61.74 1.22
C CYS A 27 15.60 -62.87 1.46
N GLY A 28 16.82 -62.52 1.87
CA GLY A 28 17.86 -63.45 2.32
C GLY A 28 18.23 -63.14 3.77
N ARG A 29 18.19 -64.17 4.62
CA ARG A 29 18.71 -64.18 6.01
C ARG A 29 20.18 -64.60 5.96
N ASP A 30 20.95 -64.17 6.95
CA ASP A 30 21.91 -65.05 7.63
C ASP A 30 22.06 -64.65 9.10
N ARG A 31 22.20 -65.69 9.94
CA ARG A 31 22.48 -65.65 11.38
C ARG A 31 23.92 -66.13 11.57
N ASP A 32 24.67 -65.55 12.51
CA ASP A 32 25.48 -66.36 13.42
C ASP A 32 25.92 -65.61 14.69
N SER A 33 26.54 -66.34 15.62
CA SER A 33 26.36 -66.35 17.06
C SER A 33 27.64 -66.09 17.89
N GLY A 34 27.54 -65.65 19.16
CA GLY A 34 28.61 -65.78 20.18
C GLY A 34 28.86 -64.58 21.13
N PRO A 35 29.41 -64.76 22.36
CA PRO A 35 28.73 -64.22 23.57
C PRO A 35 29.57 -63.39 24.59
N VAL A 36 28.84 -62.69 25.50
CA VAL A 36 29.09 -62.50 26.96
C VAL A 36 29.97 -61.34 27.53
N LYS A 37 29.35 -60.63 28.51
CA LYS A 37 29.82 -59.98 29.79
C LYS A 37 30.01 -58.44 29.92
N ASN A 38 29.06 -57.88 30.70
CA ASN A 38 29.07 -56.77 31.68
C ASN A 38 30.37 -55.96 31.92
N ASN A 39 30.27 -54.62 31.91
CA ASN A 39 30.12 -53.81 33.13
C ASN A 39 29.90 -52.31 32.84
N ALA A 40 29.30 -51.65 33.82
CA ALA A 40 28.85 -50.26 33.86
C ALA A 40 29.98 -49.21 33.88
N ALA A 41 29.75 -48.05 33.26
CA ALA A 41 29.76 -46.72 33.88
C ALA A 41 29.82 -45.60 32.82
N ALA A 42 29.08 -44.53 33.09
CA ALA A 42 28.88 -43.35 32.27
C ALA A 42 30.16 -42.52 32.02
N SER A 43 30.29 -41.95 30.82
CA SER A 43 30.05 -40.51 30.57
C SER A 43 30.59 -40.15 29.18
N ALA A 44 29.85 -39.27 28.49
CA ALA A 44 29.93 -39.03 27.06
C ALA A 44 31.20 -38.25 26.65
N ALA A 45 31.94 -38.83 25.70
CA ALA A 45 32.84 -38.10 24.81
C ALA A 45 32.74 -38.76 23.43
N LEU A 46 32.37 -37.99 22.41
CA LEU A 46 32.56 -38.38 21.01
C LEU A 46 32.87 -37.13 20.20
N HIS A 47 34.17 -36.94 19.96
CA HIS A 47 34.67 -36.11 18.88
C HIS A 47 34.43 -36.81 17.53
N ALA A 48 34.07 -35.98 16.56
CA ALA A 48 34.48 -35.95 15.16
C ALA A 48 34.87 -37.28 14.48
N ASN A 49 34.26 -37.59 13.33
CA ASN A 49 34.77 -37.03 12.08
C ASN A 49 33.84 -37.27 10.87
N THR A 50 33.90 -36.30 9.95
CA THR A 50 33.75 -36.40 8.49
C THR A 50 32.45 -36.91 7.86
N GLY A 51 31.79 -35.99 7.16
CA GLY A 51 31.24 -36.26 5.82
C GLY A 51 29.75 -35.98 5.66
N CYS A 52 29.39 -34.75 5.26
CA CYS A 52 28.48 -34.50 4.14
C CYS A 52 28.27 -32.98 3.96
N SER A 53 29.21 -32.33 3.28
CA SER A 53 29.00 -31.05 2.61
C SER A 53 28.10 -31.28 1.40
N ARG A 54 26.78 -31.41 1.60
CA ARG A 54 25.76 -31.46 0.54
C ARG A 54 24.34 -31.39 1.10
N CYS A 55 23.95 -30.29 1.74
CA CYS A 55 22.56 -30.03 2.13
C CYS A 55 22.15 -28.54 2.02
N CYS A 56 22.72 -27.80 1.06
CA CYS A 56 22.28 -26.44 0.72
C CYS A 56 21.93 -26.27 -0.77
N GLU A 57 21.68 -27.36 -1.50
CA GLU A 57 21.16 -27.30 -2.88
C GLU A 57 19.72 -27.79 -2.87
N GLY A 58 18.79 -26.85 -2.79
CA GLY A 58 17.36 -27.14 -2.74
C GLY A 58 16.45 -25.93 -2.70
N VAL A 59 16.96 -24.73 -2.99
CA VAL A 59 16.12 -23.61 -3.42
C VAL A 59 16.29 -23.55 -4.92
N HIS A 60 15.30 -24.01 -5.68
CA HIS A 60 15.23 -23.68 -7.10
C HIS A 60 14.99 -22.16 -7.20
N SER A 61 16.07 -21.39 -7.16
CA SER A 61 16.08 -20.07 -7.75
C SER A 61 15.90 -20.28 -9.25
N MET A 62 14.66 -20.27 -9.74
CA MET A 62 14.42 -20.00 -11.14
C MET A 62 14.88 -18.56 -11.38
N ARG A 63 16.17 -18.42 -11.72
CA ARG A 63 16.68 -17.25 -12.41
C ARG A 63 15.91 -17.18 -13.72
N TRP A 64 14.96 -16.27 -13.79
CA TRP A 64 14.41 -15.83 -15.05
C TRP A 64 15.59 -15.34 -15.89
N SER A 65 15.80 -15.98 -17.04
CA SER A 65 16.75 -15.54 -18.05
C SER A 65 16.40 -14.10 -18.43
N SER A 66 17.19 -13.14 -17.95
CA SER A 66 17.05 -11.71 -18.26
C SER A 66 17.50 -11.35 -19.68
N SER A 67 17.96 -12.33 -20.47
CA SER A 67 18.36 -12.11 -21.86
C SER A 67 17.17 -12.33 -22.80
N ALA A 68 16.54 -11.22 -23.22
CA ALA A 68 15.73 -11.03 -24.44
C ALA A 68 14.41 -10.25 -24.25
N LEU A 69 14.29 -9.43 -23.20
CA LEU A 69 13.26 -8.40 -23.16
C LEU A 69 13.97 -7.03 -23.22
N SER A 70 13.72 -6.28 -24.30
CA SER A 70 13.91 -4.82 -24.29
C SER A 70 13.31 -4.25 -23.00
N PRO A 71 13.87 -3.18 -22.40
CA PRO A 71 13.33 -2.62 -21.16
C PRO A 71 11.89 -2.17 -21.42
N LEU A 72 10.94 -3.05 -21.09
CA LEU A 72 9.53 -2.74 -21.09
C LEU A 72 9.36 -1.56 -20.14
N SER A 73 8.64 -0.53 -20.57
CA SER A 73 8.28 0.60 -19.70
C SER A 73 7.72 0.09 -18.36
N SER A 74 7.90 0.84 -17.28
CA SER A 74 7.26 0.62 -15.97
C SER A 74 5.82 0.08 -16.13
N ALA A 75 5.01 0.75 -16.95
CA ALA A 75 3.63 0.39 -17.30
C ALA A 75 3.42 -1.02 -17.90
N ALA A 76 4.36 -1.54 -18.70
CA ALA A 76 4.25 -2.86 -19.33
C ALA A 76 4.67 -4.00 -18.39
N ARG A 77 5.55 -3.72 -17.41
CA ARG A 77 5.86 -4.63 -16.30
C ARG A 77 4.68 -4.81 -15.36
N LEU A 78 3.89 -3.74 -15.15
CA LEU A 78 2.79 -3.72 -14.20
C LEU A 78 1.68 -4.75 -14.55
N CYS A 79 1.26 -4.92 -15.81
CA CYS A 79 0.08 -5.74 -16.11
C CYS A 79 0.38 -7.22 -16.42
N ALA A 80 1.59 -7.55 -16.91
CA ALA A 80 1.89 -8.89 -17.40
C ALA A 80 2.05 -9.91 -16.27
N GLY A 81 1.03 -10.76 -16.08
CA GLY A 81 1.09 -11.88 -15.14
C GLY A 81 0.73 -11.55 -13.69
N ILE A 82 0.06 -10.42 -13.41
CA ILE A 82 -0.55 -10.19 -12.09
C ILE A 82 -1.56 -11.32 -11.81
N GLY A 83 -1.34 -12.04 -10.71
CA GLY A 83 -2.24 -13.10 -10.26
C GLY A 83 -2.31 -14.30 -11.19
N ARG A 84 -1.32 -14.50 -12.08
CA ARG A 84 -1.19 -15.71 -12.92
C ARG A 84 -0.16 -16.66 -12.32
N GLY A 85 -0.50 -17.94 -12.27
CA GLY A 85 0.46 -19.00 -11.95
C GLY A 85 1.38 -19.31 -13.14
N PRO A 86 2.57 -19.88 -12.90
CA PRO A 86 3.55 -20.15 -13.96
C PRO A 86 3.31 -21.45 -14.73
N ASN A 87 2.36 -22.30 -14.33
CA ASN A 87 2.23 -23.67 -14.84
C ASN A 87 1.13 -23.81 -15.91
N ASP A 88 1.29 -24.82 -16.78
CA ASP A 88 0.23 -25.23 -17.70
C ASP A 88 -1.00 -25.72 -16.91
N GLY A 89 -2.19 -25.29 -17.33
CA GLY A 89 -3.45 -25.53 -16.62
C GLY A 89 -3.71 -24.65 -15.39
N ASP A 90 -2.79 -23.75 -15.01
CA ASP A 90 -3.08 -22.77 -13.95
C ASP A 90 -4.24 -21.84 -14.35
N PRO A 91 -5.09 -21.42 -13.41
CA PRO A 91 -6.18 -20.51 -13.72
C PRO A 91 -5.62 -19.15 -14.17
N LEU A 92 -6.26 -18.57 -15.19
CA LEU A 92 -5.87 -17.28 -15.77
C LEU A 92 -5.93 -16.12 -14.75
N VAL A 93 -6.79 -16.26 -13.74
CA VAL A 93 -6.92 -15.33 -12.61
C VAL A 93 -6.79 -16.14 -11.33
N ALA A 94 -5.99 -15.62 -10.39
CA ALA A 94 -5.82 -16.23 -9.08
C ALA A 94 -7.19 -16.60 -8.45
N PRO A 95 -7.40 -17.86 -8.04
CA PRO A 95 -8.65 -18.27 -7.42
C PRO A 95 -8.79 -17.65 -6.03
N ILE A 96 -10.03 -17.49 -5.58
CA ILE A 96 -10.31 -17.04 -4.21
C ILE A 96 -10.26 -18.26 -3.28
N THR A 97 -9.22 -18.34 -2.46
CA THR A 97 -9.05 -19.42 -1.50
C THR A 97 -9.57 -18.99 -0.14
N GLN A 98 -10.84 -19.29 0.14
CA GLN A 98 -11.49 -18.94 1.41
C GLN A 98 -11.17 -19.92 2.55
N SER A 99 -10.59 -21.09 2.25
CA SER A 99 -10.27 -22.08 3.28
C SER A 99 -9.37 -21.48 4.36
N THR A 100 -9.67 -21.78 5.62
CA THR A 100 -8.86 -21.34 6.76
C THR A 100 -7.68 -22.26 7.02
N THR A 101 -7.80 -23.54 6.67
CA THR A 101 -6.82 -24.60 6.92
C THR A 101 -6.53 -25.39 5.64
N PHE A 102 -5.34 -25.99 5.58
CA PHE A 102 -4.90 -26.81 4.46
C PHE A 102 -4.43 -28.17 4.97
N THR A 103 -4.71 -29.22 4.19
CA THR A 103 -4.39 -30.60 4.58
C THR A 103 -2.88 -30.82 4.63
N ARG A 104 -2.45 -31.74 5.51
CA ARG A 104 -1.05 -32.15 5.64
C ARG A 104 -0.96 -33.65 5.41
N THR A 105 0.07 -34.07 4.68
CA THR A 105 0.30 -35.49 4.38
C THR A 105 0.98 -36.24 5.51
N ARG A 106 1.72 -35.55 6.39
CA ARG A 106 2.41 -36.14 7.54
C ARG A 106 2.66 -35.12 8.66
N VAL A 107 2.79 -35.61 9.89
CA VAL A 107 3.22 -34.79 11.03
C VAL A 107 4.62 -34.25 10.76
N GLY A 108 4.84 -32.95 10.99
CA GLY A 108 6.12 -32.28 10.78
C GLY A 108 6.38 -31.75 9.35
N SER A 109 5.49 -31.97 8.37
CA SER A 109 5.64 -31.34 7.05
C SER A 109 5.46 -29.82 7.08
N THR A 110 6.18 -29.08 6.25
CA THR A 110 6.12 -27.60 6.18
C THR A 110 5.64 -27.14 4.79
N PRO A 111 4.38 -27.40 4.40
CA PRO A 111 3.87 -26.88 3.13
C PRO A 111 3.74 -25.35 3.20
N ASP A 112 3.72 -24.72 2.02
CA ASP A 112 3.65 -23.26 1.84
C ASP A 112 2.43 -22.64 2.52
N HIS A 113 1.31 -23.37 2.52
CA HIS A 113 0.06 -22.97 3.15
C HIS A 113 -0.40 -24.02 4.15
N GLN A 114 -0.73 -23.57 5.36
CA GLN A 114 -1.18 -24.43 6.47
C GLN A 114 -2.39 -23.83 7.17
N TYR A 115 -2.32 -22.52 7.44
CA TYR A 115 -3.38 -21.76 8.09
C TYR A 115 -3.41 -20.35 7.52
N SER A 116 -4.57 -19.89 7.06
CA SER A 116 -4.71 -18.65 6.27
C SER A 116 -4.28 -17.38 7.01
N ARG A 117 -4.26 -17.37 8.35
CA ARG A 117 -3.68 -16.26 9.12
C ARG A 117 -2.16 -16.13 8.94
N VAL A 118 -1.48 -17.21 8.61
CA VAL A 118 -0.03 -17.22 8.38
C VAL A 118 0.29 -16.95 6.91
N SER A 119 -0.39 -17.70 6.03
CA SER A 119 -0.17 -17.69 4.58
C SER A 119 -1.42 -18.23 3.88
N ASN A 120 -1.83 -17.58 2.77
CA ASN A 120 -3.00 -17.94 1.98
C ASN A 120 -2.67 -17.81 0.48
N PRO A 121 -3.08 -18.75 -0.40
CA PRO A 121 -2.71 -18.70 -1.82
C PRO A 121 -3.12 -17.41 -2.55
N THR A 122 -4.32 -16.89 -2.28
CA THR A 122 -4.82 -15.65 -2.92
C THR A 122 -4.05 -14.43 -2.42
N VAL A 123 -3.73 -14.38 -1.12
CA VAL A 123 -2.90 -13.30 -0.55
C VAL A 123 -1.47 -13.38 -1.07
N ALA A 124 -0.89 -14.58 -1.17
CA ALA A 124 0.45 -14.79 -1.72
C ALA A 124 0.55 -14.33 -3.18
N ALA A 125 -0.51 -14.52 -3.98
CA ALA A 125 -0.57 -13.99 -5.33
C ALA A 125 -0.56 -12.45 -5.37
N LEU A 126 -1.24 -11.78 -4.43
CA LEU A 126 -1.17 -10.32 -4.27
C LEU A 126 0.24 -9.86 -3.84
N GLU A 127 0.82 -10.54 -2.86
CA GLU A 127 2.16 -10.25 -2.34
C GLU A 127 3.23 -10.36 -3.43
N ALA A 128 3.17 -11.43 -4.23
CA ALA A 128 4.06 -11.63 -5.37
C ALA A 128 3.85 -10.56 -6.45
N ALA A 129 2.59 -10.18 -6.72
CA ALA A 129 2.31 -9.11 -7.68
C ALA A 129 2.91 -7.77 -7.22
N LEU A 130 2.66 -7.35 -5.98
CA LEU A 130 3.16 -6.09 -5.43
C LEU A 130 4.69 -6.04 -5.36
N GLY A 131 5.35 -7.12 -4.92
CA GLY A 131 6.81 -7.20 -4.93
C GLY A 131 7.40 -7.01 -6.33
N ARG A 132 6.80 -7.67 -7.33
CA ARG A 132 7.22 -7.55 -8.74
C ARG A 132 7.06 -6.14 -9.31
N LEU A 133 6.10 -5.33 -8.83
CA LEU A 133 5.93 -3.95 -9.31
C LEU A 133 7.11 -3.05 -8.96
N GLU A 134 7.88 -3.42 -7.93
CA GLU A 134 9.07 -2.69 -7.50
C GLU A 134 10.37 -3.49 -7.65
N ASP A 135 10.36 -4.57 -8.44
CA ASP A 135 11.51 -5.47 -8.62
C ASP A 135 12.06 -6.03 -7.29
N ALA A 136 11.17 -6.30 -6.32
CA ALA A 136 11.48 -6.78 -4.98
C ALA A 136 10.91 -8.19 -4.72
N PRO A 137 11.38 -8.89 -3.66
CA PRO A 137 10.73 -10.10 -3.17
C PRO A 137 9.23 -9.88 -2.87
N PRO A 138 8.43 -10.96 -2.74
CA PRO A 138 7.01 -10.83 -2.43
C PRO A 138 6.77 -9.96 -1.20
N ALA A 139 5.89 -8.97 -1.35
CA ALA A 139 5.50 -8.03 -0.31
C ALA A 139 4.90 -8.74 0.90
N VAL A 140 4.67 -8.01 2.00
CA VAL A 140 3.84 -8.49 3.11
C VAL A 140 2.54 -7.71 3.15
N CYS A 141 1.41 -8.38 2.94
CA CYS A 141 0.09 -7.76 2.93
C CYS A 141 -0.61 -7.81 4.30
N PHE A 142 -1.35 -6.76 4.62
CA PHE A 142 -2.05 -6.51 5.88
C PHE A 142 -3.48 -6.03 5.65
N ALA A 143 -4.30 -6.05 6.70
CA ALA A 143 -5.71 -5.66 6.65
C ALA A 143 -5.94 -4.19 6.24
N THR A 144 -5.01 -3.29 6.56
CA THR A 144 -5.06 -1.85 6.28
C THR A 144 -3.65 -1.27 6.12
N GLY A 145 -3.53 -0.05 5.57
CA GLY A 145 -2.26 0.69 5.55
C GLY A 145 -1.68 0.91 6.95
N LEU A 146 -2.52 1.27 7.93
CA LEU A 146 -2.08 1.43 9.32
C LEU A 146 -1.59 0.11 9.95
N ALA A 147 -2.17 -1.03 9.58
CA ALA A 147 -1.68 -2.33 10.04
C ALA A 147 -0.30 -2.65 9.44
N ALA A 148 -0.06 -2.28 8.18
CA ALA A 148 1.25 -2.39 7.54
C ALA A 148 2.29 -1.50 8.22
N GLU A 149 1.93 -0.25 8.51
CA GLU A 149 2.79 0.72 9.20
C GLU A 149 3.11 0.29 10.63
N THR A 150 2.09 -0.14 11.38
CA THR A 150 2.27 -0.68 12.73
C THR A 150 3.21 -1.88 12.72
N ALA A 151 3.06 -2.79 11.76
CA ALA A 151 3.95 -3.94 11.64
C ALA A 151 5.37 -3.55 11.28
N LEU A 152 5.56 -2.55 10.41
CA LEU A 152 6.86 -1.98 10.08
C LEU A 152 7.55 -1.43 11.34
N PHE A 153 6.87 -0.59 12.11
CA PHE A 153 7.41 -0.03 13.34
C PHE A 153 7.78 -1.13 14.35
N LEU A 154 6.88 -2.09 14.59
CA LEU A 154 7.17 -3.22 15.50
C LEU A 154 8.27 -4.17 14.99
N SER A 155 8.58 -4.15 13.69
CA SER A 155 9.64 -4.99 13.10
C SER A 155 11.04 -4.36 13.19
N LEU A 156 11.09 -3.03 13.31
CA LEU A 156 12.34 -2.24 13.28
C LEU A 156 12.70 -1.63 14.64
N LEU A 157 11.69 -1.29 15.45
CA LEU A 157 11.85 -0.45 16.63
C LEU A 157 11.64 -1.25 17.93
N LYS A 158 12.33 -0.81 18.97
CA LYS A 158 12.18 -1.26 20.35
C LYS A 158 12.34 -0.07 21.31
N ALA A 159 12.09 -0.30 22.60
CA ALA A 159 12.30 0.72 23.62
C ALA A 159 13.73 1.32 23.56
N GLY A 160 13.81 2.64 23.59
CA GLY A 160 15.02 3.44 23.45
C GLY A 160 15.39 3.81 22.01
N ASP A 161 14.65 3.33 21.00
CA ASP A 161 14.86 3.74 19.61
C ASP A 161 14.13 5.06 19.29
N HIS A 162 14.69 5.78 18.32
CA HIS A 162 14.17 7.06 17.83
C HIS A 162 13.76 6.97 16.35
N VAL A 163 12.72 7.73 15.99
CA VAL A 163 12.22 7.89 14.62
C VAL A 163 12.29 9.36 14.21
N VAL A 164 12.82 9.65 13.01
CA VAL A 164 12.64 10.96 12.37
C VAL A 164 11.50 10.82 11.36
N CYS A 165 10.42 11.57 11.55
CA CYS A 165 9.23 11.51 10.70
C CYS A 165 9.00 12.85 9.98
N GLY A 166 8.60 12.81 8.71
CA GLY A 166 8.11 14.00 8.03
C GLY A 166 6.92 14.62 8.78
N ARG A 167 6.87 15.95 8.91
CA ARG A 167 5.80 16.66 9.62
C ARG A 167 4.45 16.54 8.92
N SER A 168 4.47 16.37 7.60
CA SER A 168 3.27 16.23 6.78
C SER A 168 3.14 14.78 6.33
N VAL A 169 2.54 13.97 7.18
CA VAL A 169 2.17 12.57 6.92
C VAL A 169 0.70 12.38 7.26
N TYR A 170 0.12 11.26 6.84
CA TYR A 170 -1.24 10.90 7.20
C TYR A 170 -1.46 10.97 8.72
N GLY A 171 -2.56 11.62 9.15
CA GLY A 171 -2.83 11.82 10.59
C GLY A 171 -2.95 10.52 11.41
N GLY A 172 -3.22 9.38 10.77
CA GLY A 172 -3.14 8.07 11.44
C GLY A 172 -1.72 7.68 11.83
N THR A 173 -0.74 7.98 10.97
CA THR A 173 0.70 7.79 11.21
C THR A 173 1.18 8.66 12.37
N THR A 174 0.81 9.95 12.35
CA THR A 174 1.08 10.88 13.47
C THR A 174 0.52 10.34 14.78
N ARG A 175 -0.71 9.83 14.78
CA ARG A 175 -1.35 9.24 15.96
C ARG A 175 -0.61 8.00 16.47
N LEU A 176 -0.13 7.12 15.59
CA LEU A 176 0.67 5.95 15.97
C LEU A 176 1.97 6.38 16.67
N LEU A 177 2.71 7.30 16.05
CA LEU A 177 4.01 7.77 16.55
C LEU A 177 3.90 8.63 17.81
N GLN A 178 2.86 9.45 17.97
CA GLN A 178 2.73 10.36 19.12
C GLN A 178 1.94 9.79 20.29
N ARG A 179 0.99 8.88 20.05
CA ARG A 179 0.07 8.40 21.11
C ARG A 179 0.24 6.93 21.47
N LEU A 180 0.71 6.10 20.54
CA LEU A 180 0.85 4.66 20.79
C LEU A 180 2.29 4.27 21.11
N LEU A 181 3.23 4.60 20.22
CA LEU A 181 4.63 4.18 20.31
C LEU A 181 5.42 4.73 21.53
N PRO A 182 5.11 5.90 22.11
CA PRO A 182 5.76 6.32 23.35
C PRO A 182 5.49 5.38 24.52
N GLY A 183 4.33 4.70 24.54
CA GLY A 183 4.03 3.65 25.51
C GLY A 183 4.91 2.40 25.38
N PHE A 184 5.59 2.23 24.24
CA PHE A 184 6.59 1.20 23.99
C PHE A 184 8.03 1.72 24.11
N GLY A 185 8.22 2.94 24.60
CA GLY A 185 9.52 3.57 24.77
C GLY A 185 10.19 4.00 23.45
N VAL A 186 9.41 4.21 22.39
CA VAL A 186 9.91 4.72 21.10
C VAL A 186 9.59 6.20 21.01
N GLU A 187 10.61 7.00 20.71
CA GLU A 187 10.51 8.45 20.56
C GLU A 187 10.45 8.83 19.07
N CYS A 188 9.88 9.99 18.77
CA CYS A 188 9.74 10.48 17.40
C CYS A 188 9.91 11.99 17.31
N ALA A 189 10.81 12.44 16.44
CA ALA A 189 10.93 13.83 16.02
C ALA A 189 10.21 14.06 14.69
N PHE A 190 9.32 15.06 14.65
CA PHE A 190 8.66 15.48 13.41
C PHE A 190 9.42 16.66 12.79
N VAL A 191 9.80 16.53 11.51
CA VAL A 191 10.63 17.52 10.80
C VAL A 191 10.06 17.91 9.45
N ASP A 192 10.42 19.09 8.95
CA ASP A 192 10.15 19.43 7.56
C ASP A 192 11.06 18.61 6.63
N SER A 193 10.52 17.56 6.03
CA SER A 193 11.26 16.66 5.14
C SER A 193 11.44 17.21 3.72
N THR A 194 10.89 18.39 3.41
CA THR A 194 11.17 19.08 2.14
C THR A 194 12.60 19.65 2.11
N ASP A 195 13.18 19.86 3.29
CA ASP A 195 14.58 20.23 3.49
C ASP A 195 15.34 19.05 4.11
N ALA A 196 16.12 18.36 3.28
CA ALA A 196 16.92 17.22 3.70
C ALA A 196 17.89 17.56 4.84
N ALA A 197 18.34 18.81 4.97
CA ALA A 197 19.21 19.22 6.08
C ALA A 197 18.49 19.14 7.43
N ARG A 198 17.19 19.45 7.48
CA ARG A 198 16.37 19.31 8.71
C ARG A 198 16.21 17.86 9.14
N VAL A 199 16.17 16.94 8.18
CA VAL A 199 16.20 15.50 8.47
C VAL A 199 17.53 15.14 9.11
N ALA A 200 18.66 15.62 8.56
CA ALA A 200 19.98 15.36 9.12
C ALA A 200 20.15 15.92 10.54
N ASP A 201 19.67 17.13 10.80
CA ASP A 201 19.77 17.81 12.11
C ASP A 201 18.98 17.08 13.22
N ALA A 202 17.93 16.34 12.86
CA ALA A 202 17.11 15.58 13.81
C ALA A 202 17.59 14.14 14.05
N LEU A 203 18.66 13.71 13.40
CA LEU A 203 19.22 12.39 13.62
C LEU A 203 19.95 12.30 14.95
N GLU A 204 19.56 11.31 15.74
CA GLU A 204 20.22 10.90 16.98
C GLU A 204 20.94 9.55 16.83
N PRO A 205 21.92 9.19 17.69
CA PRO A 205 22.57 7.87 17.69
C PRO A 205 21.58 6.68 17.85
N THR A 206 20.44 6.94 18.49
CA THR A 206 19.33 6.01 18.72
C THR A 206 18.37 5.93 17.53
N THR A 207 18.53 6.76 16.50
CA THR A 207 17.64 6.76 15.33
C THR A 207 17.76 5.45 14.57
N LYS A 208 16.62 4.80 14.31
CA LYS A 208 16.54 3.56 13.52
C LYS A 208 15.74 3.70 12.24
N LEU A 209 14.88 4.71 12.17
CA LEU A 209 13.98 4.90 11.05
C LEU A 209 13.83 6.38 10.74
N VAL A 210 13.99 6.72 9.46
CA VAL A 210 13.45 7.93 8.85
C VAL A 210 12.18 7.52 8.09
N PHE A 211 11.06 8.17 8.35
CA PHE A 211 9.77 7.89 7.73
C PHE A 211 9.25 9.14 7.02
N ILE A 212 8.97 9.05 5.72
CA ILE A 212 8.45 10.17 4.93
C ILE A 212 7.26 9.75 4.08
N GLU A 213 6.41 10.71 3.75
CA GLU A 213 5.32 10.59 2.78
C GLU A 213 5.53 11.67 1.71
N THR A 214 5.67 11.28 0.45
CA THR A 214 5.95 12.22 -0.63
C THR A 214 5.29 11.77 -1.93
N PRO A 215 4.34 12.54 -2.51
CA PRO A 215 3.79 13.80 -2.01
C PRO A 215 3.02 13.62 -0.70
N SER A 216 3.13 14.59 0.21
CA SER A 216 2.47 14.52 1.52
C SER A 216 0.95 14.74 1.45
N ASN A 217 0.20 14.07 2.31
CA ASN A 217 -1.22 14.34 2.51
C ASN A 217 -1.45 15.38 3.63
N PRO A 218 -2.27 16.44 3.41
CA PRO A 218 -2.89 16.86 2.15
C PRO A 218 -2.10 17.98 1.43
N THR A 219 -0.92 18.36 1.90
CA THR A 219 -0.21 19.56 1.40
C THR A 219 0.50 19.35 0.06
N LEU A 220 0.71 18.10 -0.35
CA LEU A 220 1.40 17.65 -1.57
C LEU A 220 2.84 18.14 -1.67
N GLU A 221 3.48 18.38 -0.52
CA GLU A 221 4.88 18.74 -0.43
C GLU A 221 5.77 17.54 -0.84
N LEU A 222 6.88 17.83 -1.50
CA LEU A 222 7.82 16.81 -1.98
C LEU A 222 9.06 16.72 -1.11
N SER A 223 9.47 15.50 -0.81
CA SER A 223 10.74 15.18 -0.15
C SER A 223 11.69 14.55 -1.17
N ASP A 224 12.98 14.93 -1.17
CA ASP A 224 13.98 14.29 -2.03
C ASP A 224 14.40 12.95 -1.42
N ILE A 225 13.84 11.86 -1.96
CA ILE A 225 14.03 10.50 -1.43
C ILE A 225 15.50 10.11 -1.47
N ALA A 226 16.20 10.41 -2.57
CA ALA A 226 17.61 10.01 -2.73
C ALA A 226 18.50 10.75 -1.72
N ALA A 227 18.29 12.07 -1.55
CA ALA A 227 19.04 12.83 -0.57
C ALA A 227 18.78 12.35 0.87
N ILE A 228 17.52 12.04 1.20
CA ILE A 228 17.15 11.57 2.54
C ILE A 228 17.65 10.13 2.79
N ALA A 229 17.64 9.27 1.78
CA ALA A 229 18.19 7.92 1.88
C ALA A 229 19.68 7.96 2.25
N ASP A 230 20.45 8.76 1.52
CA ASP A 230 21.88 8.98 1.77
C ASP A 230 22.14 9.48 3.20
N ILE A 231 21.30 10.38 3.71
CA ILE A 231 21.37 10.92 5.08
C ILE A 231 21.07 9.83 6.11
N ALA A 232 19.97 9.10 5.94
CA ALA A 232 19.56 8.03 6.84
C ALA A 232 20.63 6.93 6.94
N HIS A 233 21.14 6.48 5.79
CA HIS A 233 22.13 5.41 5.73
C HIS A 233 23.46 5.79 6.37
N ARG A 234 23.93 7.05 6.20
CA ARG A 234 25.13 7.54 6.88
C ARG A 234 25.02 7.51 8.41
N ALA A 235 23.81 7.63 8.95
CA ALA A 235 23.55 7.52 10.38
C ALA A 235 23.19 6.09 10.84
N GLY A 236 23.22 5.10 9.94
CA GLY A 236 22.84 3.72 10.26
C GLY A 236 21.33 3.52 10.49
N ALA A 237 20.50 4.47 10.04
CA ALA A 237 19.05 4.37 10.05
C ALA A 237 18.54 3.87 8.68
N ARG A 238 17.30 3.37 8.65
CA ARG A 238 16.60 3.01 7.40
C ARG A 238 15.68 4.13 6.94
N LEU A 239 15.42 4.21 5.64
CA LEU A 239 14.37 5.06 5.07
C LEU A 239 13.15 4.23 4.68
N ALA A 240 11.99 4.59 5.21
CA ALA A 240 10.69 4.13 4.74
C ALA A 240 9.91 5.27 4.09
N VAL A 241 9.32 4.98 2.93
CA VAL A 241 8.48 5.93 2.17
C VAL A 241 7.07 5.38 2.11
N ASP A 242 6.10 6.12 2.63
CA ASP A 242 4.69 5.91 2.27
C ASP A 242 4.47 6.42 0.84
N ASN A 243 4.30 5.47 -0.08
CA ASN A 243 4.14 5.71 -1.51
C ASN A 243 2.67 5.52 -1.95
N THR A 244 1.72 5.73 -1.03
CA THR A 244 0.29 5.54 -1.30
C THR A 244 -0.25 6.43 -2.43
N PHE A 245 0.25 7.67 -2.56
CA PHE A 245 -0.30 8.66 -3.51
C PHE A 245 0.15 8.43 -4.95
N LEU A 246 1.39 7.99 -5.17
CA LEU A 246 1.94 7.79 -6.51
C LEU A 246 1.95 6.32 -6.92
N THR A 247 2.02 5.41 -5.94
CA THR A 247 2.10 3.96 -6.16
C THR A 247 3.35 3.58 -6.97
N PRO A 248 3.66 2.28 -7.19
CA PRO A 248 4.80 1.93 -8.03
C PRO A 248 4.57 2.28 -9.51
N ALA A 249 3.37 2.74 -9.88
CA ALA A 249 3.07 3.18 -11.23
C ALA A 249 3.73 4.52 -11.60
N LEU A 250 3.94 5.43 -10.63
CA LEU A 250 4.47 6.77 -10.89
C LEU A 250 5.73 7.11 -10.08
N GLN A 251 6.00 6.38 -8.99
CA GLN A 251 7.18 6.59 -8.15
C GLN A 251 7.67 5.25 -7.60
N ARG A 252 8.99 5.02 -7.67
CA ARG A 252 9.64 3.80 -7.16
C ARG A 252 10.65 4.16 -6.07
N PRO A 253 10.22 4.25 -4.79
CA PRO A 253 11.10 4.63 -3.70
C PRO A 253 12.35 3.76 -3.57
N LEU A 254 12.24 2.46 -3.84
CA LEU A 254 13.38 1.53 -3.74
C LEU A 254 14.47 1.86 -4.78
N ASP A 255 14.08 2.24 -6.01
CA ASP A 255 15.02 2.69 -7.06
C ASP A 255 15.71 4.02 -6.69
N LEU A 256 15.10 4.79 -5.79
CA LEU A 256 15.61 6.07 -5.28
C LEU A 256 16.40 5.92 -3.97
N GLY A 257 16.66 4.69 -3.51
CA GLY A 257 17.51 4.41 -2.34
C GLY A 257 16.75 4.17 -1.03
N ALA A 258 15.42 4.21 -1.01
CA ALA A 258 14.67 3.83 0.19
C ALA A 258 14.82 2.33 0.50
N ASP A 259 14.77 1.97 1.78
CA ASP A 259 14.79 0.57 2.23
C ASP A 259 13.40 -0.08 2.16
N VAL A 260 12.36 0.75 2.31
CA VAL A 260 10.97 0.31 2.41
C VAL A 260 10.06 1.22 1.60
N SER A 261 9.18 0.61 0.82
CA SER A 261 8.06 1.25 0.18
C SER A 261 6.76 0.71 0.78
N LEU A 262 5.96 1.60 1.36
CA LEU A 262 4.75 1.29 2.09
C LEU A 262 3.51 1.78 1.34
N TYR A 263 2.43 1.00 1.43
CA TYR A 263 1.18 1.30 0.75
C TYR A 263 -0.03 1.12 1.65
N SER A 264 -0.97 2.05 1.59
CA SER A 264 -2.39 1.74 1.74
C SER A 264 -2.93 1.24 0.40
N THR A 265 -3.10 -0.09 0.25
CA THR A 265 -3.65 -0.64 -0.99
C THR A 265 -5.11 -0.24 -1.21
N THR A 266 -5.79 0.19 -0.14
CA THR A 266 -7.14 0.75 -0.13
C THR A 266 -7.35 1.93 -1.10
N LYS A 267 -6.28 2.61 -1.52
CA LYS A 267 -6.34 3.81 -2.36
C LYS A 267 -6.18 3.44 -3.83
N PHE A 268 -5.26 4.09 -4.54
CA PHE A 268 -5.03 3.90 -5.98
C PHE A 268 -4.74 2.46 -6.41
N ILE A 269 -4.09 1.65 -5.57
CA ILE A 269 -3.77 0.25 -5.88
C ILE A 269 -5.04 -0.58 -6.13
N GLU A 270 -5.99 -0.55 -5.20
CA GLU A 270 -7.29 -1.18 -5.36
C GLU A 270 -8.17 -0.38 -6.34
N GLY A 271 -8.31 0.92 -6.11
CA GLY A 271 -8.80 1.89 -7.07
C GLY A 271 -10.31 1.99 -7.24
N HIS A 272 -11.12 1.19 -6.55
CA HIS A 272 -12.57 1.11 -6.75
C HIS A 272 -13.37 1.30 -5.44
N SER A 273 -12.72 1.68 -4.35
CA SER A 273 -13.35 1.97 -3.05
C SER A 273 -14.12 0.80 -2.43
N VAL A 274 -13.77 -0.46 -2.75
CA VAL A 274 -14.50 -1.65 -2.25
C VAL A 274 -13.67 -2.60 -1.39
N ALA A 275 -12.34 -2.42 -1.31
CA ALA A 275 -11.49 -3.24 -0.46
C ALA A 275 -10.45 -2.42 0.29
N MET A 276 -10.23 -2.80 1.55
CA MET A 276 -9.15 -2.28 2.37
C MET A 276 -7.93 -3.20 2.32
N GLY A 277 -6.76 -2.60 2.46
CA GLY A 277 -5.52 -3.33 2.65
C GLY A 277 -4.33 -2.40 2.86
N GLY A 278 -3.22 -3.01 3.23
CA GLY A 278 -1.90 -2.37 3.26
C GLY A 278 -0.82 -3.35 2.83
N ALA A 279 0.30 -2.83 2.39
CA ALA A 279 1.44 -3.63 1.98
C ALA A 279 2.76 -2.96 2.34
N VAL A 280 3.76 -3.78 2.65
CA VAL A 280 5.15 -3.36 2.81
C VAL A 280 6.00 -4.11 1.79
N VAL A 281 6.78 -3.36 1.01
CA VAL A 281 7.71 -3.87 0.00
C VAL A 281 9.13 -3.45 0.40
N SER A 282 10.08 -4.37 0.29
CA SER A 282 11.49 -4.13 0.61
C SER A 282 12.36 -5.17 -0.10
N GLY A 283 13.60 -4.80 -0.43
CA GLY A 283 14.62 -5.74 -0.89
C GLY A 283 15.22 -6.61 0.23
N ASP A 284 14.97 -6.26 1.50
CA ASP A 284 15.49 -6.98 2.67
C ASP A 284 14.56 -8.14 3.07
N GLU A 285 14.96 -9.37 2.72
CA GLU A 285 14.21 -10.58 3.07
C GLU A 285 14.08 -10.83 4.58
N ASP A 286 15.06 -10.41 5.39
CA ASP A 286 15.01 -10.55 6.85
C ASP A 286 13.99 -9.59 7.46
N LEU A 287 13.87 -8.38 6.93
CA LEU A 287 12.78 -7.47 7.29
C LEU A 287 11.43 -8.06 6.90
N LEU A 288 11.27 -8.59 5.68
CA LEU A 288 10.03 -9.22 5.26
C LEU A 288 9.67 -10.45 6.12
N ALA A 289 10.67 -11.24 6.56
CA ALA A 289 10.46 -12.34 7.49
C ALA A 289 9.96 -11.85 8.87
N ARG A 290 10.55 -10.78 9.41
CA ARG A 290 10.08 -10.13 10.65
C ARG A 290 8.65 -9.61 10.51
N LEU A 291 8.32 -8.97 9.40
CA LEU A 291 6.97 -8.49 9.11
C LEU A 291 5.94 -9.63 9.06
N ARG A 292 6.27 -10.76 8.42
CA ARG A 292 5.41 -11.96 8.42
C ARG A 292 5.23 -12.53 9.82
N PHE A 293 6.28 -12.48 10.66
CA PHE A 293 6.19 -12.87 12.06
C PHE A 293 5.25 -11.94 12.85
N ILE A 294 5.39 -10.62 12.72
CA ILE A 294 4.50 -9.66 13.37
C ILE A 294 3.06 -9.85 12.91
N ARG A 295 2.81 -10.01 11.60
CA ARG A 295 1.47 -10.32 11.07
C ARG A 295 0.89 -11.60 11.68
N LYS A 296 1.72 -12.65 11.78
CA LYS A 296 1.32 -13.92 12.39
C LYS A 296 0.94 -13.73 13.87
N CYS A 297 1.68 -12.93 14.62
CA CYS A 297 1.43 -12.72 16.05
C CYS A 297 0.24 -11.78 16.33
N THR A 298 0.12 -10.70 15.56
CA THR A 298 -0.93 -9.68 15.76
C THR A 298 -2.26 -10.03 15.09
N GLY A 299 -2.24 -10.90 14.07
CA GLY A 299 -3.44 -11.30 13.34
C GLY A 299 -3.96 -10.23 12.36
N ALA A 300 -3.20 -9.16 12.10
CA ALA A 300 -3.58 -8.08 11.19
C ALA A 300 -3.47 -8.46 9.70
N ILE A 301 -4.14 -9.55 9.31
CA ILE A 301 -4.00 -10.21 8.02
C ILE A 301 -4.85 -9.55 6.94
N GLN A 302 -4.37 -9.60 5.69
CA GLN A 302 -5.22 -9.30 4.55
C GLN A 302 -6.23 -10.44 4.32
N THR A 303 -7.49 -10.10 4.04
CA THR A 303 -8.51 -11.12 3.75
C THR A 303 -8.32 -11.65 2.32
N PRO A 304 -8.56 -12.95 2.05
CA PRO A 304 -8.43 -13.50 0.69
C PRO A 304 -9.36 -12.81 -0.33
N PHE A 305 -10.55 -12.38 0.10
CA PHE A 305 -11.50 -11.68 -0.75
C PHE A 305 -11.00 -10.27 -1.11
N ASN A 306 -10.53 -9.49 -0.14
CA ASN A 306 -9.94 -8.18 -0.40
C ASN A 306 -8.67 -8.30 -1.24
N ALA A 307 -7.86 -9.33 -1.02
CA ALA A 307 -6.69 -9.59 -1.84
C ALA A 307 -7.07 -9.83 -3.30
N TRP A 308 -8.13 -10.61 -3.55
CA TRP A 308 -8.64 -10.84 -4.89
C TRP A 308 -9.18 -9.56 -5.55
N LEU A 309 -9.94 -8.73 -4.83
CA LEU A 309 -10.40 -7.43 -5.35
C LEU A 309 -9.21 -6.53 -5.71
N THR A 310 -8.22 -6.45 -4.81
CA THR A 310 -6.99 -5.67 -5.01
C THR A 310 -6.19 -6.17 -6.22
N ILE A 311 -6.06 -7.49 -6.40
CA ILE A 311 -5.43 -8.10 -7.60
C ILE A 311 -6.11 -7.63 -8.88
N ASN A 312 -7.44 -7.51 -8.89
CA ASN A 312 -8.17 -7.03 -10.07
C ASN A 312 -7.97 -5.53 -10.29
N GLY A 313 -7.94 -4.74 -9.21
CA GLY A 313 -7.58 -3.32 -9.27
C GLY A 313 -6.18 -3.06 -9.84
N LEU A 314 -5.21 -3.89 -9.45
CA LEU A 314 -3.83 -3.79 -9.93
C LEU A 314 -3.69 -3.94 -11.45
N LYS A 315 -4.55 -4.73 -12.10
CA LYS A 315 -4.49 -4.95 -13.55
C LYS A 315 -4.73 -3.68 -14.36
N THR A 316 -5.47 -2.72 -13.80
CA THR A 316 -5.78 -1.43 -14.44
C THR A 316 -4.99 -0.27 -13.84
N LEU A 317 -4.18 -0.49 -12.80
CA LEU A 317 -3.43 0.56 -12.10
C LEU A 317 -2.63 1.48 -13.05
N PRO A 318 -1.84 0.99 -14.03
CA PRO A 318 -1.06 1.88 -14.89
C PRO A 318 -1.94 2.79 -15.76
N LEU A 319 -3.05 2.23 -16.28
CA LEU A 319 -3.99 2.97 -17.12
C LEU A 319 -4.71 4.05 -16.30
N ARG A 320 -5.16 3.68 -15.10
CA ARG A 320 -5.85 4.59 -14.18
C ARG A 320 -4.92 5.71 -13.75
N MET A 321 -3.74 5.40 -13.22
CA MET A 321 -2.79 6.40 -12.75
C MET A 321 -2.35 7.37 -13.86
N ALA A 322 -2.06 6.85 -15.06
CA ALA A 322 -1.66 7.69 -16.19
C ALA A 322 -2.80 8.65 -16.61
N GLN A 323 -4.04 8.17 -16.70
CA GLN A 323 -5.17 9.01 -17.08
C GLN A 323 -5.53 10.02 -15.99
N GLN A 324 -5.64 9.57 -14.73
CA GLN A 324 -5.97 10.44 -13.59
C GLN A 324 -4.90 11.51 -13.40
N SER A 325 -3.61 11.19 -13.61
CA SER A 325 -2.53 12.16 -13.52
C SER A 325 -2.63 13.25 -14.60
N ARG A 326 -2.92 12.89 -15.86
CA ARG A 326 -3.15 13.88 -16.94
C ARG A 326 -4.35 14.77 -16.66
N SER A 327 -5.45 14.18 -16.18
CA SER A 327 -6.65 14.93 -15.80
C SER A 327 -6.36 15.89 -14.65
N ALA A 328 -5.64 15.43 -13.61
CA ALA A 328 -5.30 16.23 -12.45
C ALA A 328 -4.39 17.41 -12.80
N GLU A 329 -3.38 17.21 -13.66
CA GLU A 329 -2.53 18.31 -14.14
C GLU A 329 -3.36 19.38 -14.86
N THR A 330 -4.32 18.96 -15.69
CA THR A 330 -5.22 19.87 -16.40
C THR A 330 -6.11 20.65 -15.44
N VAL A 331 -6.70 19.97 -14.45
CA VAL A 331 -7.53 20.59 -13.41
C VAL A 331 -6.71 21.57 -12.56
N ALA A 332 -5.52 21.19 -12.11
CA ALA A 332 -4.64 22.04 -11.32
C ALA A 332 -4.25 23.32 -12.08
N LYS A 333 -3.88 23.20 -13.36
CA LYS A 333 -3.59 24.36 -14.23
C LYS A 333 -4.80 25.25 -14.49
N TRP A 334 -6.00 24.70 -14.53
CA TRP A 334 -7.23 25.48 -14.66
C TRP A 334 -7.56 26.21 -13.35
N LEU A 335 -7.49 25.52 -12.20
CA LEU A 335 -7.71 26.10 -10.87
C LEU A 335 -6.75 27.26 -10.59
N ALA A 336 -5.47 27.14 -10.99
CA ALA A 336 -4.46 28.16 -10.79
C ALA A 336 -4.74 29.49 -11.54
N LYS A 337 -5.71 29.51 -12.45
CA LYS A 337 -6.13 30.70 -13.21
C LYS A 337 -7.40 31.34 -12.66
N GLN A 338 -8.02 30.77 -11.63
CA GLN A 338 -9.30 31.24 -11.10
C GLN A 338 -9.08 32.28 -10.00
N GLU A 339 -9.74 33.43 -10.10
CA GLU A 339 -9.59 34.54 -9.13
C GLU A 339 -10.00 34.15 -7.69
N ALA A 340 -11.03 33.31 -7.57
CA ALA A 340 -11.54 32.82 -6.30
C ALA A 340 -10.65 31.74 -5.64
N VAL A 341 -9.61 31.27 -6.32
CA VAL A 341 -8.63 30.30 -5.81
C VAL A 341 -7.35 31.04 -5.43
N GLU A 342 -6.92 30.90 -4.17
CA GLU A 342 -5.76 31.59 -3.63
C GLU A 342 -4.46 30.83 -3.85
N THR A 343 -4.48 29.52 -3.61
CA THR A 343 -3.31 28.65 -3.84
C THR A 343 -3.75 27.35 -4.49
N VAL A 344 -2.87 26.79 -5.33
CA VAL A 344 -2.99 25.43 -5.86
C VAL A 344 -1.69 24.70 -5.57
N ARG A 345 -1.80 23.49 -5.03
CA ARG A 345 -0.72 22.57 -4.72
C ARG A 345 -0.91 21.33 -5.60
N TYR A 346 0.07 21.08 -6.44
CA TYR A 346 0.19 19.90 -7.28
C TYR A 346 1.69 19.71 -7.58
N PRO A 347 2.24 18.49 -7.49
CA PRO A 347 3.68 18.28 -7.63
C PRO A 347 4.27 18.94 -8.88
N GLY A 348 5.19 19.87 -8.68
CA GLY A 348 5.89 20.59 -9.74
C GLY A 348 5.19 21.86 -10.24
N LEU A 349 4.13 22.32 -9.57
CA LEU A 349 3.52 23.63 -9.81
C LEU A 349 4.01 24.74 -8.86
N ARG A 350 4.61 24.41 -7.71
CA ARG A 350 4.95 25.42 -6.69
C ARG A 350 6.06 26.36 -7.16
N ASP A 351 7.18 25.78 -7.58
CA ASP A 351 8.39 26.52 -7.95
C ASP A 351 9.31 25.69 -8.87
N ALA A 352 10.37 26.31 -9.39
CA ALA A 352 11.29 25.68 -10.33
C ALA A 352 12.10 24.51 -9.72
N ALA A 353 12.41 24.57 -8.41
CA ALA A 353 13.16 23.53 -7.72
C ALA A 353 12.30 22.30 -7.46
N GLU A 354 11.06 22.50 -6.97
CA GLU A 354 10.06 21.44 -6.83
C GLU A 354 9.74 20.82 -8.20
N ALA A 355 9.59 21.63 -9.25
CA ALA A 355 9.36 21.12 -10.59
C ALA A 355 10.54 20.26 -11.11
N ALA A 356 11.77 20.63 -10.78
CA ALA A 356 12.95 19.82 -11.11
C ALA A 356 12.98 18.51 -10.32
N LEU A 357 12.62 18.55 -9.03
CA LEU A 357 12.51 17.35 -8.18
C LEU A 357 11.41 16.40 -8.68
N ALA A 358 10.21 16.92 -8.95
CA ALA A 358 9.09 16.15 -9.47
C ALA A 358 9.45 15.47 -10.80
N ARG A 359 10.10 16.18 -11.74
CA ARG A 359 10.56 15.58 -13.01
C ARG A 359 11.57 14.46 -12.82
N ARG A 360 12.43 14.55 -11.80
CA ARG A 360 13.41 13.51 -11.48
C ARG A 360 12.76 12.28 -10.83
N GLN A 361 11.86 12.48 -9.86
CA GLN A 361 11.31 11.38 -9.04
C GLN A 361 10.04 10.75 -9.64
N HIS A 362 9.28 11.50 -10.44
CA HIS A 362 7.97 11.11 -10.97
C HIS A 362 7.96 11.15 -12.51
N PRO A 363 8.82 10.37 -13.20
CA PRO A 363 9.01 10.49 -14.64
C PRO A 363 7.74 10.20 -15.46
N ASP A 364 6.81 9.44 -14.90
CA ASP A 364 5.61 8.96 -15.59
C ASP A 364 4.33 9.75 -15.23
N GLY A 365 4.42 10.76 -14.34
CA GLY A 365 3.29 11.63 -13.95
C GLY A 365 3.30 12.05 -12.49
N ALA A 366 2.63 13.17 -12.17
CA ALA A 366 2.62 13.80 -10.85
C ALA A 366 1.48 13.32 -9.91
N GLY A 367 0.73 12.28 -10.29
CA GLY A 367 -0.36 11.73 -9.51
C GLY A 367 -1.70 12.45 -9.71
N ALA A 368 -2.72 12.03 -8.97
CA ALA A 368 -4.12 12.41 -9.22
C ALA A 368 -4.74 13.30 -8.13
N VAL A 369 -3.98 13.66 -7.10
CA VAL A 369 -4.47 14.50 -6.00
C VAL A 369 -4.07 15.94 -6.26
N VAL A 370 -5.02 16.85 -6.14
CA VAL A 370 -4.82 18.31 -6.22
C VAL A 370 -5.35 18.90 -4.92
N SER A 371 -4.56 19.75 -4.28
CA SER A 371 -5.03 20.54 -3.14
C SER A 371 -5.10 22.01 -3.53
N PHE A 372 -6.14 22.72 -3.15
CA PHE A 372 -6.31 24.12 -3.50
C PHE A 372 -7.08 24.87 -2.41
N GLU A 373 -6.85 26.17 -2.29
CA GLU A 373 -7.50 27.00 -1.30
C GLU A 373 -8.46 27.98 -1.96
N VAL A 374 -9.72 27.97 -1.53
CA VAL A 374 -10.72 28.95 -1.96
C VAL A 374 -10.75 30.14 -1.01
N ARG A 375 -10.92 31.34 -1.58
CA ARG A 375 -11.07 32.57 -0.79
C ARG A 375 -12.38 32.55 0.00
N GLY A 376 -12.34 33.08 1.22
CA GLY A 376 -13.52 33.19 2.11
C GLY A 376 -13.60 32.12 3.20
N GLY A 377 -12.54 31.32 3.38
CA GLY A 377 -12.38 30.40 4.52
C GLY A 377 -13.44 29.28 4.57
N ILE A 378 -13.72 28.78 5.78
CA ILE A 378 -14.57 27.60 6.00
C ILE A 378 -15.94 27.73 5.32
N GLU A 379 -16.58 28.89 5.44
CA GLU A 379 -17.94 29.08 4.92
C GLU A 379 -17.98 29.12 3.39
N ALA A 380 -16.94 29.64 2.74
CA ALA A 380 -16.79 29.52 1.30
C ALA A 380 -16.48 28.07 0.90
N GLY A 381 -15.57 27.40 1.61
CA GLY A 381 -15.24 25.99 1.38
C GLY A 381 -16.47 25.07 1.43
N LYS A 382 -17.34 25.25 2.44
CA LYS A 382 -18.61 24.51 2.56
C LYS A 382 -19.53 24.78 1.37
N ARG A 383 -19.83 26.05 1.08
CA ARG A 383 -20.71 26.42 -0.05
C ARG A 383 -20.17 25.92 -1.39
N PHE A 384 -18.86 25.97 -1.60
CA PHE A 384 -18.21 25.44 -2.78
C PHE A 384 -18.52 23.96 -2.95
N VAL A 385 -18.27 23.16 -1.91
CA VAL A 385 -18.44 21.70 -1.95
C VAL A 385 -19.91 21.30 -2.05
N GLU A 386 -20.79 21.94 -1.29
CA GLU A 386 -22.23 21.65 -1.28
C GLU A 386 -22.93 21.97 -2.61
N ALA A 387 -22.32 22.85 -3.43
CA ALA A 387 -22.83 23.18 -4.76
C ALA A 387 -22.43 22.16 -5.85
N LEU A 388 -21.48 21.27 -5.57
CA LEU A 388 -21.01 20.28 -6.55
C LEU A 388 -22.05 19.17 -6.72
N THR A 389 -22.17 18.66 -7.94
CA THR A 389 -23.15 17.62 -8.30
C THR A 389 -22.49 16.36 -8.83
N ARG A 390 -21.22 16.43 -9.21
CA ARG A 390 -20.46 15.31 -9.81
C ARG A 390 -19.31 14.88 -8.92
N CYS A 391 -18.56 15.82 -8.35
CA CYS A 391 -17.50 15.52 -7.40
C CYS A 391 -18.10 15.05 -6.08
N THR A 392 -17.77 13.84 -5.65
CA THR A 392 -18.37 13.23 -4.46
C THR A 392 -17.68 13.73 -3.20
N LEU A 393 -18.44 14.28 -2.26
CA LEU A 393 -17.93 14.67 -0.94
C LEU A 393 -17.63 13.43 -0.08
N VAL A 394 -16.35 13.13 0.12
CA VAL A 394 -15.87 12.00 0.94
C VAL A 394 -14.42 12.21 1.37
N GLU A 395 -14.00 11.61 2.47
CA GLU A 395 -12.61 11.70 2.99
C GLU A 395 -11.60 10.83 2.20
N HIS A 396 -12.08 10.01 1.27
CA HIS A 396 -11.30 9.02 0.54
C HIS A 396 -10.50 9.65 -0.63
N VAL A 397 -9.52 8.92 -1.16
CA VAL A 397 -8.73 9.28 -2.35
C VAL A 397 -8.38 8.03 -3.14
N GLY A 398 -8.15 8.21 -4.43
CA GLY A 398 -7.64 7.17 -5.31
C GLY A 398 -8.66 6.18 -5.84
N SER A 399 -9.95 6.57 -5.83
CA SER A 399 -11.00 5.85 -6.54
C SER A 399 -11.04 6.25 -8.03
N VAL A 400 -11.83 5.52 -8.81
CA VAL A 400 -12.15 5.90 -10.21
C VAL A 400 -13.09 7.11 -10.29
N GLU A 401 -13.87 7.38 -9.25
CA GLU A 401 -14.70 8.58 -9.11
C GLU A 401 -13.89 9.78 -8.62
N THR A 402 -14.26 10.98 -9.05
CA THR A 402 -13.69 12.22 -8.52
C THR A 402 -14.25 12.51 -7.14
N LEU A 403 -13.35 12.62 -6.16
CA LEU A 403 -13.68 12.80 -4.75
C LEU A 403 -13.16 14.14 -4.24
N ILE A 404 -13.92 14.81 -3.38
CA ILE A 404 -13.52 16.06 -2.76
C ILE A 404 -13.68 16.00 -1.24
N THR A 405 -12.75 16.60 -0.52
CA THR A 405 -12.80 16.76 0.93
C THR A 405 -12.51 18.21 1.29
N HIS A 406 -13.18 18.73 2.32
CA HIS A 406 -12.84 19.99 2.97
C HIS A 406 -12.26 19.69 4.37
N PRO A 407 -10.92 19.59 4.54
CA PRO A 407 -10.32 19.08 5.76
C PRO A 407 -10.70 19.87 7.02
N ALA A 408 -10.76 21.20 6.93
CA ALA A 408 -11.03 22.08 8.06
C ALA A 408 -12.42 21.86 8.70
N SER A 409 -13.41 21.41 7.93
CA SER A 409 -14.77 21.12 8.45
C SER A 409 -15.14 19.64 8.45
N MET A 410 -14.18 18.75 8.17
CA MET A 410 -14.40 17.30 8.13
C MET A 410 -13.31 16.62 8.96
N THR A 411 -12.26 16.12 8.30
CA THR A 411 -11.21 15.28 8.90
C THR A 411 -10.43 15.96 10.04
N HIS A 412 -10.42 17.29 10.09
CA HIS A 412 -9.68 18.07 11.07
C HIS A 412 -10.57 19.08 11.82
N ALA A 413 -11.89 18.88 11.84
CA ALA A 413 -12.82 19.80 12.49
C ALA A 413 -12.52 20.02 13.99
N ASP A 414 -12.07 18.97 14.68
CA ASP A 414 -11.75 19.00 16.11
C ASP A 414 -10.35 19.54 16.44
N VAL A 415 -9.52 19.82 15.43
CA VAL A 415 -8.16 20.35 15.62
C VAL A 415 -8.23 21.88 15.73
N PRO A 416 -7.66 22.52 16.78
CA PRO A 416 -7.64 23.98 16.90
C PRO A 416 -7.10 24.70 15.66
N ALA A 417 -7.66 25.86 15.32
CA ALA A 417 -7.35 26.57 14.08
C ALA A 417 -5.86 26.93 13.93
N ASN A 418 -5.19 27.29 15.03
CA ASN A 418 -3.75 27.57 15.05
C ASN A 418 -2.91 26.31 14.75
N GLU A 419 -3.32 25.15 15.26
CA GLU A 419 -2.64 23.87 15.00
C GLU A 419 -2.86 23.41 13.55
N ARG A 420 -4.08 23.58 13.02
CA ARG A 420 -4.36 23.34 11.59
C ARG A 420 -3.48 24.21 10.70
N ALA A 421 -3.43 25.52 10.98
CA ALA A 421 -2.62 26.46 10.22
C ALA A 421 -1.12 26.11 10.26
N ALA A 422 -0.60 25.69 11.41
CA ALA A 422 0.79 25.24 11.55
C ALA A 422 1.13 24.01 10.68
N CYS A 423 0.13 23.17 10.40
CA CYS A 423 0.26 22.02 9.49
C CYS A 423 -0.06 22.36 8.02
N GLY A 424 -0.26 23.65 7.69
CA GLY A 424 -0.62 24.08 6.33
C GLY A 424 -2.06 23.74 5.92
N LEU A 425 -2.92 23.44 6.90
CA LEU A 425 -4.36 23.21 6.75
C LEU A 425 -5.11 24.52 6.98
N THR A 426 -5.24 25.30 5.91
CA THR A 426 -5.99 26.55 5.95
C THR A 426 -7.49 26.29 5.92
N ASP A 427 -8.24 27.28 6.40
CA ASP A 427 -9.69 27.19 6.55
C ASP A 427 -10.45 27.06 5.22
N GLY A 428 -9.84 27.47 4.09
CA GLY A 428 -10.38 27.31 2.74
C GLY A 428 -9.79 26.13 1.96
N LEU A 429 -8.96 25.29 2.58
CA LEU A 429 -8.28 24.19 1.90
C LEU A 429 -9.28 23.12 1.45
N LEU A 430 -9.18 22.72 0.19
CA LEU A 430 -9.91 21.62 -0.43
C LEU A 430 -8.91 20.63 -1.01
N ARG A 431 -9.23 19.34 -0.91
CA ARG A 431 -8.45 18.27 -1.53
C ARG A 431 -9.33 17.52 -2.50
N LEU A 432 -8.91 17.50 -3.76
CA LEU A 432 -9.56 16.81 -4.86
C LEU A 432 -8.73 15.59 -5.25
N SER A 433 -9.33 14.41 -5.22
CA SER A 433 -8.80 13.20 -5.85
C SER A 433 -9.49 13.05 -7.20
N VAL A 434 -8.77 13.32 -8.28
CA VAL A 434 -9.30 13.33 -9.65
C VAL A 434 -9.53 11.89 -10.14
N GLY A 435 -10.75 11.61 -10.59
CA GLY A 435 -11.18 10.33 -11.11
C GLY A 435 -10.94 10.17 -12.62
N LEU A 436 -11.71 9.27 -13.23
CA LEU A 436 -11.65 8.90 -14.65
C LEU A 436 -12.74 9.55 -15.50
N GLU A 437 -13.55 10.45 -14.91
CA GLU A 437 -14.52 11.23 -15.66
C GLU A 437 -13.85 12.09 -16.74
N PRO A 438 -14.56 12.49 -17.80
CA PRO A 438 -14.05 13.48 -18.74
C PRO A 438 -13.60 14.74 -17.99
N VAL A 439 -12.36 15.17 -18.22
CA VAL A 439 -11.76 16.29 -17.47
C VAL A 439 -12.59 17.59 -17.59
N ALA A 440 -13.24 17.80 -18.73
CA ALA A 440 -14.16 18.92 -18.93
C ALA A 440 -15.34 18.86 -17.96
N SER A 441 -15.90 17.68 -17.72
CA SER A 441 -17.03 17.49 -16.81
C SER A 441 -16.66 17.74 -15.34
N ILE A 442 -15.42 17.45 -14.96
CA ILE A 442 -14.86 17.79 -13.63
C ILE A 442 -14.72 19.30 -13.51
N ILE A 443 -14.11 19.95 -14.51
CA ILE A 443 -13.93 21.41 -14.53
C ILE A 443 -15.27 22.15 -14.50
N GLU A 444 -16.27 21.69 -15.26
CA GLU A 444 -17.63 22.24 -15.25
C GLU A 444 -18.24 22.21 -13.84
N ASP A 445 -18.10 21.10 -13.12
CA ASP A 445 -18.64 20.96 -11.77
C ASP A 445 -17.88 21.85 -10.77
N LEU A 446 -16.55 21.89 -10.84
CA LEU A 446 -15.75 22.81 -10.03
C LEU A 446 -16.09 24.28 -10.32
N ALA A 447 -16.42 24.63 -11.56
CA ALA A 447 -16.85 25.98 -11.92
C ALA A 447 -18.19 26.36 -11.27
N VAL A 448 -19.12 25.41 -11.10
CA VAL A 448 -20.36 25.62 -10.31
C VAL A 448 -20.01 25.93 -8.86
N GLY A 449 -19.08 25.19 -8.26
CA GLY A 449 -18.57 25.47 -6.91
C GLY A 449 -17.99 26.88 -6.79
N LEU A 450 -17.18 27.32 -7.76
CA LEU A 450 -16.62 28.68 -7.77
C LEU A 450 -17.70 29.76 -7.91
N GLN A 451 -18.75 29.52 -8.70
CA GLN A 451 -19.88 30.45 -8.83
C GLN A 451 -20.66 30.59 -7.52
N ALA A 452 -20.82 29.50 -6.76
CA ALA A 452 -21.53 29.50 -5.47
C ALA A 452 -20.80 30.32 -4.37
N ILE A 453 -19.51 30.58 -4.54
CA ILE A 453 -18.71 31.40 -3.61
C ILE A 453 -18.38 32.78 -4.17
N ALA A 454 -18.79 33.10 -5.39
CA ALA A 454 -18.57 34.41 -5.98
C ALA A 454 -19.27 35.49 -5.15
N PRO A 455 -18.65 36.66 -4.94
CA PRO A 455 -19.30 37.76 -4.24
C PRO A 455 -20.59 38.13 -4.97
N ALA A 456 -21.67 38.34 -4.21
CA ALA A 456 -22.94 38.76 -4.77
C ALA A 456 -22.72 40.01 -5.62
N ARG A 457 -23.05 39.93 -6.92
CA ARG A 457 -23.04 41.11 -7.79
C ARG A 457 -23.97 42.13 -7.15
N THR A 458 -23.41 43.25 -6.67
CA THR A 458 -24.22 44.40 -6.28
C THR A 458 -25.05 44.76 -7.51
N PRO A 459 -26.39 44.73 -7.45
CA PRO A 459 -27.19 45.17 -8.59
C PRO A 459 -26.77 46.60 -8.88
N ALA A 460 -26.35 46.86 -10.12
CA ALA A 460 -26.04 48.20 -10.57
C ALA A 460 -27.25 49.07 -10.21
N HIS A 461 -27.03 50.10 -9.39
CA HIS A 461 -28.05 51.10 -9.10
C HIS A 461 -28.57 51.57 -10.46
N SER A 462 -29.81 51.23 -10.79
CA SER A 462 -30.48 51.81 -11.94
C SER A 462 -30.52 53.31 -11.67
N GLU A 463 -29.85 54.09 -12.52
CA GLU A 463 -30.02 55.54 -12.52
C GLU A 463 -31.52 55.82 -12.54
N ALA A 464 -32.02 56.40 -11.45
CA ALA A 464 -33.40 56.82 -11.35
C ALA A 464 -33.66 57.80 -12.50
N GLN A 465 -34.51 57.41 -13.45
CA GLN A 465 -35.05 58.33 -14.44
C GLN A 465 -35.68 59.52 -13.71
N PRO A 466 -35.32 60.77 -14.05
CA PRO A 466 -35.95 61.93 -13.46
C PRO A 466 -37.44 61.95 -13.86
N CYS A 467 -38.28 62.07 -12.83
CA CYS A 467 -39.73 62.21 -12.96
C CYS A 467 -40.07 63.40 -13.88
N PRO A 468 -40.94 63.26 -14.89
CA PRO A 468 -41.31 64.38 -15.75
C PRO A 468 -42.08 65.42 -14.93
N ALA A 469 -41.60 66.66 -14.96
CA ALA A 469 -42.30 67.79 -14.36
C ALA A 469 -43.65 68.00 -15.05
N ASN A 470 -44.74 67.94 -14.27
CA ASN A 470 -46.08 68.33 -14.70
C ASN A 470 -46.06 69.76 -15.24
N ARG A 471 -46.58 69.95 -16.45
CA ARG A 471 -47.13 71.21 -16.96
C ARG A 471 -48.62 71.07 -17.14
#